data_AF-A0A7J4UXC1-F1
#
_entry.id   AF-A0A7J4UXC1-F1
#
_cell.length_a   1.000
_cell.length_b   1.000
_cell.length_c   1.000
_cell.angle_alpha   90.00
_cell.angle_beta   90.00
_cell.angle_gamma   90.00
#
_symmetry.space_group_name_H-M   'P 1'
#
loop_
_entity.id
_entity.type
_entity.pdbx_description
1 polymer ?
#
loop_
_entity_poly.entity_id
_entity_poly.type
_entity_poly.pdbx_seq_one_letter_code
_entity_poly.pdbx_strand_id
1 'polypeptide(L)'
;MIKSKPSLAKYLPSKEENEEVDYRILADMVIKNFPWPIGVELRRLFSGSMRQPDKLRLDQIFKTIERTIQFLSFVMLIQVWYDVVKKKVNIPDNIKSEFVNRFTTLSMGNFCWLIRAFATLYTEQKSTWFLIEMDEKFDKKFFADLDFWVPERNEIGHYQINLEEEDIEKRCVEYEEKLRLILIRIAFLANYRLLSIRDIKVVKHKTYEAKFHHIVDILNSADSDFSGQEINETKFSDSQAVLLMKSVNSFDNYINLSPLVIDTSSETIDTKEKFDIRKDIFMYTKYKPGHLMYLGTKVTEKVDLRALSNYNILLEEYKLLMKAIGGIDI
;
A
#
# COMPACT_ATOMS: atom_id res chain seq x y z
N MET A 1 19.12 -32.89 1.94
CA MET A 1 19.49 -31.95 0.87
C MET A 1 18.34 -30.97 0.67
N ILE A 2 18.49 -29.73 1.16
CA ILE A 2 17.52 -28.65 0.91
C ILE A 2 17.76 -28.19 -0.53
N LYS A 3 16.83 -28.51 -1.44
CA LYS A 3 16.98 -28.31 -2.89
C LYS A 3 16.95 -26.85 -3.35
N SER A 4 16.71 -25.89 -2.46
CA SER A 4 16.80 -24.46 -2.74
C SER A 4 16.96 -23.68 -1.43
N LYS A 5 18.05 -22.92 -1.30
CA LYS A 5 18.14 -21.88 -0.25
C LYS A 5 17.27 -20.69 -0.69
N PRO A 6 16.49 -20.07 0.22
CA PRO A 6 15.79 -18.83 -0.08
C PRO A 6 16.77 -17.78 -0.63
N SER A 7 16.38 -17.04 -1.67
CA SER A 7 17.28 -16.09 -2.36
C SER A 7 17.85 -15.01 -1.43
N LEU A 8 17.16 -14.69 -0.33
CA LEU A 8 17.58 -13.73 0.68
C LEU A 8 18.52 -14.33 1.74
N ALA A 9 18.57 -15.66 1.86
CA ALA A 9 19.41 -16.34 2.85
C ALA A 9 20.92 -16.21 2.56
N LYS A 10 21.29 -15.83 1.34
CA LYS A 10 22.68 -15.55 0.94
C LYS A 10 23.25 -14.26 1.52
N TYR A 11 22.40 -13.40 2.09
CA TYR A 11 22.80 -12.15 2.74
C TYR A 11 22.76 -12.24 4.26
N LEU A 12 22.37 -13.40 4.79
CA LEU A 12 22.46 -13.68 6.22
C LEU A 12 23.84 -14.28 6.48
N PRO A 13 24.50 -13.92 7.59
CA PRO A 13 25.84 -14.41 7.89
C PRO A 13 25.81 -15.93 8.01
N SER A 14 26.78 -16.61 7.41
CA SER A 14 27.00 -18.02 7.71
C SER A 14 27.46 -18.09 9.17
N LYS A 15 26.82 -18.93 10.00
CA LYS A 15 27.24 -19.15 11.40
C LYS A 15 28.66 -19.73 11.49
N GLU A 16 29.24 -20.13 10.36
CA GLU A 16 30.52 -20.83 10.26
C GLU A 16 31.70 -19.91 9.87
N GLU A 17 31.49 -18.71 9.30
CA GLU A 17 32.59 -17.91 8.72
C GLU A 17 32.88 -16.55 9.37
N ASN A 18 32.27 -16.19 10.52
CA ASN A 18 32.54 -14.91 11.20
C ASN A 18 32.36 -13.67 10.28
N GLU A 19 31.51 -13.76 9.26
CA GLU A 19 31.24 -12.64 8.34
C GLU A 19 30.46 -11.53 9.06
N GLU A 20 30.99 -10.30 9.02
CA GLU A 20 30.27 -9.11 9.48
C GLU A 20 29.09 -8.80 8.56
N VAL A 21 27.93 -8.54 9.16
CA VAL A 21 26.70 -8.23 8.43
C VAL A 21 26.72 -6.77 7.99
N ASP A 22 26.72 -6.52 6.68
CA ASP A 22 26.49 -5.16 6.18
C ASP A 22 25.00 -4.81 6.28
N TYR A 23 24.63 -4.11 7.36
CA TYR A 23 23.28 -3.64 7.60
C TYR A 23 22.71 -2.77 6.48
N ARG A 24 23.56 -2.13 5.65
CA ARG A 24 23.09 -1.35 4.49
C ARG A 24 22.50 -2.25 3.41
N ILE A 25 23.11 -3.41 3.19
CA ILE A 25 22.62 -4.41 2.24
C ILE A 25 21.29 -4.99 2.75
N LEU A 26 21.20 -5.31 4.05
CA LEU A 26 19.95 -5.78 4.64
C LEU A 26 18.84 -4.73 4.57
N ALA A 27 19.14 -3.47 4.88
CA ALA A 27 18.21 -2.36 4.78
C ALA A 27 17.68 -2.19 3.34
N ASP A 28 18.57 -2.22 2.35
CA ASP A 28 18.21 -2.17 0.93
C ASP A 28 17.30 -3.34 0.53
N MET A 29 17.60 -4.55 1.01
CA MET A 29 16.74 -5.71 0.77
C MET A 29 15.37 -5.56 1.40
N VAL A 30 15.26 -5.04 2.62
CA VAL A 30 13.97 -4.77 3.26
C VAL A 30 13.18 -3.78 2.42
N ILE A 31 13.79 -2.66 2.01
CA ILE A 31 13.16 -1.65 1.15
C ILE A 31 12.65 -2.26 -0.17
N LYS A 32 13.46 -3.09 -0.83
CA LYS A 32 13.14 -3.70 -2.15
C LYS A 32 12.05 -4.77 -2.10
N ASN A 33 11.76 -5.32 -0.93
CA ASN A 33 10.79 -6.41 -0.82
C ASN A 33 9.42 -5.91 -0.33
N PHE A 34 9.35 -4.76 0.36
CA PHE A 34 8.06 -4.15 0.66
C PHE A 34 7.46 -3.41 -0.56
N PRO A 35 6.12 -3.35 -0.67
CA PRO A 35 5.44 -2.52 -1.67
C PRO A 35 5.89 -1.05 -1.58
N TRP A 36 5.99 -0.37 -2.72
CA TRP A 36 6.53 0.99 -2.82
C TRP A 36 6.03 1.99 -1.75
N PRO A 37 4.73 2.10 -1.44
CA PRO A 37 4.25 3.02 -0.41
C PRO A 37 4.89 2.81 0.97
N ILE A 38 5.25 1.57 1.31
CA ILE A 38 5.94 1.23 2.56
C ILE A 38 7.45 1.38 2.37
N GLY A 39 7.99 0.85 1.26
CA GLY A 39 9.42 0.86 0.97
C GLY A 39 10.02 2.27 0.92
N VAL A 40 9.31 3.27 0.40
CA VAL A 40 9.80 4.65 0.35
C VAL A 40 9.95 5.29 1.74
N GLU A 41 9.04 4.99 2.66
CA GLU A 41 9.09 5.53 4.02
C GLU A 41 10.18 4.82 4.83
N LEU A 42 10.38 3.51 4.63
CA LEU A 42 11.52 2.77 5.18
C LEU A 42 12.85 3.31 4.66
N ARG A 43 12.93 3.66 3.36
CA ARG A 43 14.13 4.29 2.79
C ARG A 43 14.45 5.62 3.46
N ARG A 44 13.44 6.46 3.70
CA ARG A 44 13.61 7.72 4.43
C ARG A 44 14.08 7.46 5.85
N LEU A 45 13.46 6.50 6.55
CA LEU A 45 13.80 6.14 7.93
C LEU A 45 15.23 5.57 8.07
N PHE A 46 15.72 4.84 7.07
CA PHE A 46 17.09 4.30 7.04
C PHE A 46 18.13 5.29 6.50
N SER A 47 17.72 6.48 6.08
CA SER A 47 18.64 7.50 5.56
C SER A 47 19.56 8.06 6.65
N GLY A 48 20.71 8.59 6.24
CA GLY A 48 21.69 9.15 7.17
C GLY A 48 21.16 10.31 8.02
N SER A 49 20.20 11.09 7.50
CA SER A 49 19.57 12.20 8.23
C SER A 49 18.65 11.75 9.36
N MET A 50 18.29 10.47 9.43
CA MET A 50 17.40 9.92 10.45
C MET A 50 18.16 9.16 11.53
N ARG A 51 19.50 9.22 11.59
CA ARG A 51 20.28 8.41 12.55
C ARG A 51 20.10 8.83 14.01
N GLN A 52 19.86 10.11 14.24
CA GLN A 52 19.70 10.63 15.59
C GLN A 52 18.26 10.37 16.07
N PRO A 53 18.06 9.97 17.34
CA PRO A 53 16.74 9.76 17.94
C PRO A 53 16.05 11.10 18.26
N ASP A 54 15.91 11.96 17.26
CA ASP A 54 15.34 13.29 17.38
C ASP A 54 13.87 13.35 16.92
N LYS A 55 13.29 14.56 17.00
CA LYS A 55 11.91 14.81 16.58
C LYS A 55 11.66 14.42 15.12
N LEU A 56 12.65 14.63 14.24
CA LEU A 56 12.53 14.31 12.83
C LEU A 56 12.45 12.80 12.61
N ARG A 57 13.28 12.01 13.30
CA ARG A 57 13.20 10.54 13.28
C ARG A 57 11.86 10.06 13.83
N LEU A 58 11.39 10.63 14.95
CA LEU A 58 10.10 10.30 15.55
C LEU A 58 8.95 10.51 14.55
N ASP A 59 8.90 11.66 13.89
CA ASP A 59 7.90 11.98 12.86
C ASP A 59 7.95 10.99 11.67
N GLN A 60 9.16 10.62 11.24
CA GLN A 60 9.33 9.65 10.16
C GLN A 60 8.89 8.24 10.57
N ILE A 61 9.08 7.83 11.84
CA ILE A 61 8.54 6.56 12.37
C ILE A 61 7.01 6.57 12.28
N PHE A 62 6.35 7.63 12.77
CA PHE A 62 4.89 7.78 12.66
C PHE A 62 4.40 7.72 11.23
N LYS A 63 5.04 8.47 10.34
CA LYS A 63 4.70 8.48 8.93
C LYS A 63 4.82 7.09 8.29
N THR A 64 5.86 6.35 8.66
CA THR A 64 6.08 4.97 8.19
C THR A 64 4.97 4.05 8.68
N ILE A 65 4.57 4.13 9.94
CA ILE A 65 3.48 3.33 10.52
C ILE A 65 2.15 3.71 9.86
N GLU A 66 1.80 5.00 9.83
CA GLU A 66 0.56 5.51 9.26
C GLU A 66 0.42 5.07 7.79
N ARG A 67 1.47 5.21 7.00
CA ARG A 67 1.48 4.78 5.59
C ARG A 67 1.34 3.27 5.43
N THR A 68 1.96 2.50 6.32
CA THR A 68 1.86 1.03 6.33
C THR A 68 0.44 0.57 6.62
N ILE A 69 -0.19 1.11 7.68
CA ILE A 69 -1.56 0.78 8.07
C ILE A 69 -2.55 1.26 7.00
N GLN A 70 -2.33 2.44 6.43
CA GLN A 70 -3.15 2.95 5.33
C GLN A 70 -3.11 2.00 4.12
N PHE A 71 -1.92 1.64 3.65
CA PHE A 71 -1.76 0.75 2.50
C PHE A 71 -2.45 -0.60 2.75
N LEU A 72 -2.22 -1.18 3.92
CA LEU A 72 -2.86 -2.42 4.32
C LEU A 72 -4.39 -2.32 4.34
N SER A 73 -4.93 -1.25 4.91
CA SER A 73 -6.38 -1.01 4.96
C SER A 73 -6.99 -0.89 3.55
N PHE A 74 -6.26 -0.30 2.60
CA PHE A 74 -6.71 -0.17 1.22
C PHE A 74 -6.71 -1.51 0.49
N VAL A 75 -5.69 -2.35 0.68
CA VAL A 75 -5.67 -3.71 0.12
C VAL A 75 -6.88 -4.51 0.62
N MET A 76 -7.16 -4.45 1.92
CA MET A 76 -8.32 -5.15 2.50
C MET A 76 -9.64 -4.59 1.99
N LEU A 77 -9.80 -3.26 1.96
CA LEU A 77 -11.02 -2.60 1.48
C LEU A 77 -11.33 -2.96 0.02
N ILE A 78 -10.32 -2.94 -0.84
CA ILE A 78 -10.49 -3.30 -2.25
C ILE A 78 -10.93 -4.75 -2.38
N GLN A 79 -10.32 -5.69 -1.65
CA GLN A 79 -10.74 -7.09 -1.70
C GLN A 79 -12.20 -7.23 -1.24
N VAL A 80 -12.55 -6.61 -0.11
CA VAL A 80 -13.91 -6.62 0.43
C VAL A 80 -14.89 -6.08 -0.61
N TRP A 81 -14.56 -4.96 -1.26
CA TRP A 81 -15.38 -4.39 -2.33
C TRP A 81 -15.62 -5.36 -3.48
N TYR A 82 -14.56 -6.00 -3.99
CA TYR A 82 -14.68 -7.02 -5.04
C TYR A 82 -15.56 -8.19 -4.61
N ASP A 83 -15.37 -8.70 -3.40
CA ASP A 83 -16.12 -9.85 -2.90
C ASP A 83 -17.58 -9.50 -2.61
N VAL A 84 -17.89 -8.26 -2.21
CA VAL A 84 -19.27 -7.76 -2.10
C VAL A 84 -19.95 -7.65 -3.46
N VAL A 85 -19.28 -7.06 -4.46
CA VAL A 85 -19.82 -6.96 -5.83
C VAL A 85 -20.06 -8.35 -6.42
N LYS A 86 -19.18 -9.32 -6.12
CA LYS A 86 -19.32 -10.73 -6.50
C LYS A 86 -20.28 -11.53 -5.61
N LYS A 87 -20.94 -10.89 -4.64
CA LYS A 87 -21.88 -11.52 -3.69
C LYS A 87 -21.28 -12.68 -2.88
N LYS A 88 -19.97 -12.65 -2.66
CA LYS A 88 -19.25 -13.63 -1.82
C LYS A 88 -19.28 -13.24 -0.35
N VAL A 89 -19.27 -11.94 -0.06
CA VAL A 89 -19.28 -11.37 1.28
C VAL A 89 -20.44 -10.38 1.38
N ASN A 90 -21.15 -10.38 2.51
CA ASN A 90 -22.23 -9.43 2.77
C ASN A 90 -21.80 -8.43 3.85
N ILE A 91 -21.90 -7.12 3.61
CA ILE A 91 -21.57 -6.12 4.64
C ILE A 91 -22.74 -5.95 5.62
N PRO A 92 -22.54 -6.16 6.93
CA PRO A 92 -23.51 -5.86 7.98
C PRO A 92 -23.82 -4.36 8.06
N ASP A 93 -25.06 -3.99 8.45
CA ASP A 93 -25.51 -2.59 8.42
C ASP A 93 -24.77 -1.66 9.40
N ASN A 94 -24.25 -2.20 10.52
CA ASN A 94 -23.36 -1.46 11.41
C ASN A 94 -22.04 -1.07 10.72
N ILE A 95 -21.45 -1.95 9.91
CA ILE A 95 -20.25 -1.62 9.14
C ILE A 95 -20.58 -0.60 8.05
N LYS A 96 -21.70 -0.75 7.32
CA LYS A 96 -22.09 0.21 6.26
C LYS A 96 -22.22 1.63 6.79
N SER A 97 -22.97 1.78 7.89
CA SER A 97 -23.27 3.09 8.49
C SER A 97 -22.02 3.77 9.06
N GLU A 98 -21.14 3.02 9.72
CA GLU A 98 -19.86 3.56 10.21
C GLU A 98 -18.87 3.87 9.08
N PHE A 99 -18.85 3.04 8.03
CA PHE A 99 -17.89 3.15 6.93
C PHE A 99 -17.95 4.51 6.25
N VAL A 100 -19.15 5.00 5.92
CA VAL A 100 -19.34 6.30 5.27
C VAL A 100 -18.66 7.42 6.06
N ASN A 101 -18.99 7.53 7.35
CA ASN A 101 -18.48 8.59 8.20
C ASN A 101 -16.95 8.49 8.36
N ARG A 102 -16.44 7.28 8.54
CA ARG A 102 -15.00 7.04 8.77
C ARG A 102 -14.16 7.19 7.50
N PHE A 103 -14.67 6.78 6.33
CA PHE A 103 -13.89 6.74 5.09
C PHE A 103 -13.83 8.08 4.36
N THR A 104 -14.80 8.96 4.59
CA THR A 104 -14.74 10.35 4.10
C THR A 104 -13.66 11.18 4.81
N THR A 105 -13.32 10.84 6.06
CA THR A 105 -12.29 11.51 6.86
C THR A 105 -11.22 10.53 7.30
N LEU A 106 -10.22 10.27 6.44
CA LEU A 106 -9.18 9.31 6.76
C LEU A 106 -8.28 9.77 7.92
N SER A 107 -8.05 8.85 8.85
CA SER A 107 -7.19 9.02 10.01
C SER A 107 -6.60 7.66 10.38
N MET A 108 -5.54 7.66 11.18
CA MET A 108 -4.93 6.42 11.68
C MET A 108 -5.95 5.52 12.39
N GLY A 109 -6.82 6.10 13.23
CA GLY A 109 -7.91 5.37 13.87
C GLY A 109 -8.89 4.74 12.90
N ASN A 110 -9.21 5.42 11.79
CA ASN A 110 -10.09 4.88 10.76
C ASN A 110 -9.43 3.75 9.96
N PHE A 111 -8.11 3.81 9.70
CA PHE A 111 -7.40 2.70 9.07
C PHE A 111 -7.34 1.46 9.98
N CYS A 112 -7.04 1.63 11.28
CA CYS A 112 -7.08 0.53 12.25
C CYS A 112 -8.48 -0.08 12.36
N TRP A 113 -9.52 0.76 12.38
CA TRP A 113 -10.91 0.31 12.37
C TRP A 113 -11.24 -0.50 11.11
N LEU A 114 -10.86 -0.04 9.91
CA LEU A 114 -11.11 -0.78 8.66
C LEU A 114 -10.47 -2.17 8.69
N ILE A 115 -9.21 -2.24 9.11
CA ILE A 115 -8.47 -3.52 9.20
C ILE A 115 -9.21 -4.49 10.13
N ARG A 116 -9.60 -4.03 11.32
CA ARG A 116 -10.31 -4.86 12.29
C ARG A 116 -11.69 -5.27 11.79
N ALA A 117 -12.50 -4.30 11.34
CA ALA A 117 -13.86 -4.54 10.92
C ALA A 117 -13.91 -5.57 9.78
N PHE A 118 -13.02 -5.45 8.80
CA PHE A 118 -12.98 -6.39 7.69
C PHE A 118 -12.36 -7.73 8.05
N ALA A 119 -11.34 -7.78 8.91
CA ALA A 119 -10.83 -9.06 9.40
C ALA A 119 -11.89 -9.86 10.18
N THR A 120 -12.64 -9.18 11.06
CA THR A 120 -13.76 -9.79 11.79
C THR A 120 -14.84 -10.28 10.82
N LEU A 121 -15.23 -9.45 9.84
CA LEU A 121 -16.19 -9.81 8.80
C LEU A 121 -15.81 -11.10 8.05
N TYR A 122 -14.56 -11.20 7.59
CA TYR A 122 -14.07 -12.37 6.85
C TYR A 122 -14.02 -13.61 7.75
N THR A 123 -13.61 -13.45 9.01
CA THR A 123 -13.60 -14.54 9.99
C THR A 123 -15.01 -15.07 10.24
N GLU A 124 -15.98 -14.19 10.47
CA GLU A 124 -17.38 -14.56 10.74
C GLU A 124 -18.02 -15.26 9.53
N GLN A 125 -17.72 -14.81 8.32
CA GLN A 125 -18.25 -15.38 7.07
C GLN A 125 -17.39 -16.50 6.49
N LYS A 126 -16.33 -16.93 7.19
CA LYS A 126 -15.38 -17.97 6.75
C LYS A 126 -14.84 -17.73 5.33
N SER A 127 -14.62 -16.46 5.00
CA SER A 127 -14.05 -16.01 3.73
C SER A 127 -12.53 -15.92 3.85
N THR A 128 -11.83 -16.18 2.74
CA THR A 128 -10.36 -16.19 2.72
C THR A 128 -9.79 -14.92 2.11
N TRP A 129 -8.67 -14.44 2.67
CA TRP A 129 -7.95 -13.30 2.09
C TRP A 129 -7.19 -13.72 0.83
N PHE A 130 -7.06 -12.80 -0.12
CA PHE A 130 -6.16 -12.94 -1.27
C PHE A 130 -4.72 -13.11 -0.77
N LEU A 131 -4.36 -12.29 0.22
CA LEU A 131 -3.16 -12.40 1.03
C LEU A 131 -3.41 -13.42 2.14
N ILE A 132 -3.27 -14.71 1.81
CA ILE A 132 -3.69 -15.84 2.66
C ILE A 132 -3.04 -15.80 4.05
N GLU A 133 -1.84 -15.23 4.16
CA GLU A 133 -1.14 -15.10 5.43
C GLU A 133 -1.88 -14.20 6.43
N MET A 134 -2.80 -13.34 5.98
CA MET A 134 -3.64 -12.53 6.86
C MET A 134 -4.54 -13.38 7.77
N ASP A 135 -5.04 -14.52 7.27
CA ASP A 135 -5.91 -15.42 8.04
C ASP A 135 -5.22 -15.91 9.33
N GLU A 136 -3.90 -16.08 9.29
CA GLU A 136 -3.10 -16.53 10.44
C GLU A 136 -2.44 -15.38 11.20
N LYS A 137 -1.96 -14.34 10.50
CA LYS A 137 -1.11 -13.31 11.09
C LYS A 137 -1.91 -12.19 11.76
N PHE A 138 -3.15 -11.95 11.35
CA PHE A 138 -4.00 -10.86 11.87
C PHE A 138 -4.84 -11.36 13.06
N ASP A 139 -4.11 -11.71 14.11
CA ASP A 139 -4.68 -12.20 15.36
C ASP A 139 -5.07 -11.06 16.32
N LYS A 140 -5.66 -11.42 17.46
CA LYS A 140 -6.02 -10.46 18.52
C LYS A 140 -4.83 -9.60 18.98
N LYS A 141 -3.60 -10.15 18.95
CA LYS A 141 -2.39 -9.43 19.36
C LYS A 141 -2.05 -8.36 18.33
N PHE A 142 -2.10 -8.68 17.04
CA PHE A 142 -1.91 -7.70 15.97
C PHE A 142 -2.90 -6.55 16.07
N PHE A 143 -4.19 -6.84 16.33
CA PHE A 143 -5.18 -5.78 16.50
C PHE A 143 -4.95 -4.90 17.74
N ALA A 144 -4.43 -5.47 18.84
CA ALA A 144 -4.05 -4.70 20.02
C ALA A 144 -2.82 -3.81 19.74
N ASP A 145 -1.85 -4.32 18.99
CA ASP A 145 -0.67 -3.57 18.56
C ASP A 145 -1.05 -2.38 17.65
N LEU A 146 -2.11 -2.50 16.85
CA LEU A 146 -2.65 -1.41 16.03
C LEU A 146 -3.41 -0.35 16.85
N ASP A 147 -4.17 -0.76 17.86
CA ASP A 147 -4.94 0.15 18.70
C ASP A 147 -4.06 1.09 19.52
N PHE A 148 -2.86 0.63 19.89
CA PHE A 148 -1.87 1.44 20.59
C PHE A 148 -1.65 2.79 19.89
N TRP A 149 -1.62 2.83 18.57
CA TRP A 149 -1.23 4.03 17.84
C TRP A 149 -2.30 5.12 17.73
N VAL A 150 -3.57 4.76 17.94
CA VAL A 150 -4.67 5.72 17.83
C VAL A 150 -4.55 6.84 18.87
N PRO A 151 -4.41 6.56 20.19
CA PRO A 151 -4.18 7.60 21.19
C PRO A 151 -2.83 8.30 21.00
N GLU A 152 -1.75 7.57 20.68
CA GLU A 152 -0.41 8.15 20.53
C GLU A 152 -0.34 9.18 19.42
N ARG A 153 -0.98 8.92 18.27
CA ARG A 153 -1.04 9.88 17.16
C ARG A 153 -1.81 11.15 17.56
N ASN A 154 -2.90 10.99 18.30
CA ASN A 154 -3.68 12.12 18.80
C ASN A 154 -2.90 12.94 19.82
N GLU A 155 -2.21 12.28 20.76
CA GLU A 155 -1.37 12.92 21.77
C GLU A 155 -0.27 13.75 21.11
N ILE A 156 0.43 13.18 20.14
CA ILE A 156 1.54 13.85 19.47
C ILE A 156 1.06 15.02 18.61
N GLY A 157 -0.11 14.92 17.96
CA GLY A 157 -0.71 16.04 17.25
C GLY A 157 -1.08 17.23 18.14
N HIS A 158 -1.36 17.00 19.43
CA HIS A 158 -1.75 18.03 20.39
C HIS A 158 -0.58 18.53 21.27
N TYR A 159 0.41 17.69 21.59
CA TYR A 159 1.46 17.96 22.58
C TYR A 159 2.88 18.07 22.00
N GLN A 160 3.08 17.95 20.68
CA GLN A 160 4.40 18.11 20.02
C GLN A 160 5.12 19.45 20.25
N ILE A 161 4.49 20.39 20.93
CA ILE A 161 5.06 21.69 21.26
C ILE A 161 5.93 21.60 22.55
N ASN A 162 5.74 20.60 23.43
CA ASN A 162 6.33 20.60 24.79
C ASN A 162 7.03 19.29 25.23
N LEU A 163 7.44 18.40 24.33
CA LEU A 163 8.21 17.21 24.74
C LEU A 163 9.70 17.58 24.92
N GLU A 164 10.28 17.18 26.04
CA GLU A 164 11.73 17.28 26.28
C GLU A 164 12.49 16.29 25.40
N GLU A 165 13.76 16.59 25.11
CA GLU A 165 14.60 15.74 24.23
C GLU A 165 14.69 14.30 24.75
N GLU A 166 14.83 14.10 26.06
CA GLU A 166 14.92 12.76 26.67
C GLU A 166 13.65 11.91 26.42
N ASP A 167 12.47 12.53 26.41
CA ASP A 167 11.21 11.83 26.12
C ASP A 167 11.10 11.47 24.64
N ILE A 168 11.60 12.34 23.74
CA ILE A 168 11.66 12.08 22.30
C ILE A 168 12.56 10.88 22.02
N GLU A 169 13.73 10.80 22.66
CA GLU A 169 14.67 9.69 22.47
C GLU A 169 14.05 8.36 22.93
N LYS A 170 13.44 8.34 24.12
CA LYS A 170 12.74 7.15 24.65
C LYS A 170 11.64 6.69 23.72
N ARG A 171 10.80 7.62 23.23
CA ARG A 171 9.72 7.32 22.28
C ARG A 171 10.25 6.81 20.94
N CYS A 172 11.36 7.34 20.43
CA CYS A 172 11.97 6.83 19.20
C CYS A 172 12.32 5.34 19.32
N VAL A 173 12.97 4.94 20.42
CA VAL A 173 13.35 3.55 20.67
C VAL A 173 12.10 2.66 20.81
N GLU A 174 11.13 3.08 21.63
CA GLU A 174 9.91 2.30 21.85
C GLU A 174 9.08 2.15 20.56
N TYR A 175 8.91 3.22 19.80
CA TYR A 175 8.07 3.21 18.62
C TYR A 175 8.74 2.50 17.45
N GLU A 176 10.07 2.55 17.35
CA GLU A 176 10.83 1.75 16.39
C GLU A 176 10.67 0.24 16.67
N GLU A 177 10.71 -0.16 17.94
CA GLU A 177 10.42 -1.55 18.36
C GLU A 177 9.03 -2.00 17.90
N LYS A 178 8.01 -1.17 18.12
CA LYS A 178 6.63 -1.48 17.70
C LYS A 178 6.47 -1.47 16.18
N LEU A 179 7.09 -0.54 15.47
CA LEU A 179 7.14 -0.55 14.01
C LEU A 179 7.76 -1.86 13.51
N ARG A 180 8.87 -2.32 14.11
CA ARG A 180 9.48 -3.60 13.76
C ARG A 180 8.51 -4.77 13.92
N LEU A 181 7.74 -4.81 15.00
CA LEU A 181 6.72 -5.85 15.23
C LEU A 181 5.65 -5.85 14.13
N ILE A 182 5.16 -4.66 13.74
CA ILE A 182 4.23 -4.52 12.62
C ILE A 182 4.86 -5.05 11.34
N LEU A 183 6.06 -4.60 10.98
CA LEU A 183 6.77 -4.99 9.75
C LEU A 183 7.00 -6.51 9.68
N ILE A 184 7.36 -7.16 10.79
CA ILE A 184 7.51 -8.62 10.86
C ILE A 184 6.17 -9.32 10.57
N ARG A 185 5.07 -8.81 11.13
CA ARG A 185 3.73 -9.39 10.91
C ARG A 185 3.26 -9.28 9.46
N ILE A 186 3.65 -8.22 8.76
CA ILE A 186 3.30 -8.00 7.36
C ILE A 186 4.42 -8.37 6.37
N ALA A 187 5.50 -9.02 6.84
CA ALA A 187 6.64 -9.37 6.00
C ALA A 187 6.28 -10.33 4.84
N PHE A 188 5.15 -11.04 4.95
CA PHE A 188 4.60 -11.85 3.87
C PHE A 188 4.29 -11.04 2.60
N LEU A 189 4.11 -9.71 2.70
CA LEU A 189 3.97 -8.83 1.53
C LEU A 189 5.16 -8.94 0.57
N ALA A 190 6.33 -9.38 1.03
CA ALA A 190 7.49 -9.68 0.18
C ALA A 190 7.24 -10.79 -0.85
N ASN A 191 6.24 -11.64 -0.62
CA ASN A 191 5.83 -12.68 -1.56
C ASN A 191 4.96 -12.13 -2.71
N TYR A 192 4.55 -10.87 -2.63
CA TYR A 192 3.65 -10.22 -3.58
C TYR A 192 4.37 -9.08 -4.29
N ARG A 193 3.97 -8.80 -5.52
CA ARG A 193 4.56 -7.75 -6.35
C ARG A 193 3.52 -6.67 -6.63
N LEU A 194 3.88 -5.44 -6.31
CA LEU A 194 3.11 -4.26 -6.66
C LEU A 194 3.56 -3.82 -8.04
N LEU A 195 2.66 -3.78 -9.02
CA LEU A 195 2.94 -3.38 -10.39
C LEU A 195 2.06 -2.19 -10.80
N SER A 196 2.55 -1.35 -11.69
CA SER A 196 1.72 -0.38 -12.43
C SER A 196 1.56 -0.85 -13.87
N ILE A 197 0.33 -0.93 -14.36
CA ILE A 197 0.04 -1.26 -15.76
C ILE A 197 -0.06 0.05 -16.54
N ARG A 198 0.96 0.36 -17.34
CA ARG A 198 1.00 1.59 -18.14
C ARG A 198 0.10 1.51 -19.36
N ASP A 199 0.19 0.40 -20.08
CA ASP A 199 -0.51 0.19 -21.35
C ASP A 199 -0.71 -1.31 -21.63
N ILE A 200 -1.74 -1.64 -22.40
CA ILE A 200 -2.03 -2.99 -22.87
C ILE A 200 -2.29 -2.94 -24.37
N LYS A 201 -1.35 -3.47 -25.16
CA LYS A 201 -1.46 -3.51 -26.61
C LYS A 201 -2.05 -4.84 -27.06
N VAL A 202 -3.08 -4.78 -27.91
CA VAL A 202 -3.66 -5.98 -28.52
C VAL A 202 -2.86 -6.34 -29.78
N VAL A 203 -2.25 -7.52 -29.77
CA VAL A 203 -1.53 -8.09 -30.91
C VAL A 203 -2.38 -9.20 -31.52
N LYS A 204 -3.07 -8.90 -32.62
CA LYS A 204 -3.91 -9.86 -33.35
C LYS A 204 -3.49 -9.95 -34.82
N HIS A 205 -2.91 -11.08 -35.19
CA HIS A 205 -2.69 -11.43 -36.59
C HIS A 205 -3.92 -12.15 -37.17
N LYS A 206 -4.03 -12.21 -38.50
CA LYS A 206 -5.22 -12.77 -39.19
C LYS A 206 -5.55 -14.21 -38.76
N THR A 207 -4.52 -15.06 -38.58
CA THR A 207 -4.65 -16.50 -38.33
C THR A 207 -4.42 -16.93 -36.88
N TYR A 208 -3.89 -16.05 -36.03
CA TYR A 208 -3.54 -16.37 -34.64
C TYR A 208 -4.54 -15.77 -33.66
N GLU A 209 -4.69 -16.34 -32.47
CA GLU A 209 -5.49 -15.73 -31.41
C GLU A 209 -4.89 -14.39 -30.95
N ALA A 210 -5.74 -13.54 -30.36
CA ALA A 210 -5.28 -12.27 -29.81
C ALA A 210 -4.32 -12.53 -28.65
N LYS A 211 -3.21 -11.81 -28.63
CA LYS A 211 -2.32 -11.73 -27.48
C LYS A 211 -2.35 -10.31 -26.94
N PHE A 212 -2.15 -10.19 -25.63
CA PHE A 212 -2.10 -8.93 -24.92
C PHE A 212 -0.65 -8.71 -24.50
N HIS A 213 -0.12 -7.56 -24.89
CA HIS A 213 1.22 -7.14 -24.57
C HIS A 213 1.14 -6.03 -23.54
N HIS A 214 1.46 -6.36 -22.29
CA HIS A 214 1.38 -5.46 -21.15
C HIS A 214 2.71 -4.77 -20.93
N ILE A 215 2.67 -3.45 -20.82
CA ILE A 215 3.81 -2.63 -20.42
C ILE A 215 3.63 -2.30 -18.95
N VAL A 216 4.51 -2.85 -18.10
CA VAL A 216 4.37 -2.77 -16.64
C VAL A 216 5.59 -2.18 -15.98
N ASP A 217 5.40 -1.52 -14.85
CA ASP A 217 6.47 -1.12 -13.94
C ASP A 217 6.42 -1.90 -12.64
N ILE A 218 7.56 -2.39 -12.16
CA ILE A 218 7.64 -3.00 -10.83
C ILE A 218 7.81 -1.92 -9.76
N LEU A 219 6.81 -1.77 -8.90
CA LEU A 219 6.75 -0.81 -7.79
C LEU A 219 7.29 -1.41 -6.48
N ASN A 220 8.41 -2.12 -6.57
CA ASN A 220 9.14 -2.67 -5.42
C ASN A 220 10.65 -2.31 -5.47
N SER A 221 11.07 -1.37 -6.33
CA SER A 221 12.49 -1.05 -6.50
C SER A 221 13.04 -0.12 -5.40
N ALA A 222 14.31 -0.28 -5.04
CA ALA A 222 15.05 0.74 -4.27
C ALA A 222 15.45 1.96 -5.12
N ASP A 223 15.21 1.91 -6.43
CA ASP A 223 15.47 3.05 -7.31
C ASP A 223 14.17 3.76 -7.63
N SER A 224 14.26 5.08 -7.78
CA SER A 224 13.13 5.92 -8.17
C SER A 224 12.64 5.66 -9.59
N ASP A 225 13.49 5.04 -10.41
CA ASP A 225 13.20 4.62 -11.77
C ASP A 225 12.73 3.17 -11.71
N PHE A 226 11.41 2.98 -11.80
CA PHE A 226 10.82 1.65 -11.79
C PHE A 226 11.34 0.84 -12.99
N SER A 227 11.66 -0.43 -12.74
CA SER A 227 12.10 -1.32 -13.82
C SER A 227 10.90 -1.68 -14.70
N GLY A 228 10.83 -1.08 -15.89
CA GLY A 228 9.86 -1.43 -16.90
C GLY A 228 10.05 -2.87 -17.38
N GLN A 229 8.97 -3.64 -17.47
CA GLN A 229 8.94 -4.98 -18.03
C GLN A 229 7.82 -5.08 -19.06
N GLU A 230 8.03 -5.93 -20.05
CA GLU A 230 7.02 -6.28 -21.04
C GLU A 230 6.60 -7.72 -20.81
N ILE A 231 5.30 -7.93 -20.59
CA ILE A 231 4.72 -9.25 -20.34
C ILE A 231 3.76 -9.56 -21.47
N ASN A 232 3.98 -10.69 -22.15
CA ASN A 232 3.08 -11.17 -23.20
C ASN A 232 2.19 -12.26 -22.62
N GLU A 233 0.87 -12.05 -22.69
CA GLU A 233 -0.10 -13.00 -22.18
C GLU A 233 -1.31 -13.18 -23.11
N THR A 234 -2.04 -14.27 -22.86
CA THR A 234 -3.31 -14.57 -23.55
C THR A 234 -4.51 -13.87 -22.90
N LYS A 235 -4.35 -13.38 -21.67
CA LYS A 235 -5.39 -12.66 -20.91
C LYS A 235 -5.00 -11.21 -20.72
N PHE A 236 -5.97 -10.31 -20.77
CA PHE A 236 -5.78 -8.91 -20.41
C PHE A 236 -5.94 -8.69 -18.89
N SER A 237 -5.36 -7.60 -18.39
CA SER A 237 -5.58 -7.09 -17.03
C SER A 237 -6.36 -5.78 -17.11
N ASP A 238 -6.62 -5.15 -15.96
CA ASP A 238 -7.10 -3.77 -15.92
C ASP A 238 -6.03 -2.80 -16.44
N SER A 239 -6.46 -1.78 -17.20
CA SER A 239 -5.58 -0.74 -17.76
C SER A 239 -5.36 0.40 -16.77
N GLN A 240 -4.20 1.06 -16.83
CA GLN A 240 -3.87 2.23 -15.99
C GLN A 240 -4.12 1.99 -14.49
N ALA A 241 -3.76 0.79 -14.05
CA ALA A 241 -4.09 0.27 -12.73
C ALA A 241 -2.82 -0.09 -11.94
N VAL A 242 -2.89 0.07 -10.62
CA VAL A 242 -1.88 -0.44 -9.69
C VAL A 242 -2.34 -1.80 -9.18
N LEU A 243 -1.62 -2.86 -9.53
CA LEU A 243 -1.97 -4.24 -9.20
C LEU A 243 -1.07 -4.81 -8.11
N LEU A 244 -1.67 -5.51 -7.15
CA LEU A 244 -0.95 -6.38 -6.22
C LEU A 244 -1.08 -7.83 -6.69
N MET A 245 0.03 -8.45 -7.08
CA MET A 245 0.06 -9.76 -7.75
C MET A 245 0.80 -10.82 -6.93
N LYS A 246 0.35 -12.07 -7.00
CA LYS A 246 1.08 -13.23 -6.43
C LYS A 246 2.30 -13.64 -7.26
N SER A 247 2.28 -13.34 -8.55
CA SER A 247 3.34 -13.68 -9.50
C SER A 247 3.35 -12.65 -10.62
N VAL A 248 4.53 -12.29 -11.11
CA VAL A 248 4.69 -11.43 -12.29
C VAL A 248 4.57 -12.21 -13.61
N ASN A 249 4.52 -13.55 -13.54
CA ASN A 249 4.51 -14.39 -14.72
C ASN A 249 3.11 -14.63 -15.30
N SER A 250 2.04 -14.32 -14.55
CA SER A 250 0.68 -14.42 -15.09
C SER A 250 -0.27 -13.42 -14.43
N PHE A 251 -1.26 -12.96 -15.20
CA PHE A 251 -2.32 -12.05 -14.74
C PHE A 251 -3.54 -12.78 -14.16
N ASP A 252 -3.39 -14.01 -13.68
CA ASP A 252 -4.51 -14.79 -13.16
C ASP A 252 -4.93 -14.39 -11.75
N ASN A 253 -3.99 -13.89 -10.96
CA ASN A 253 -4.16 -13.69 -9.52
C ASN A 253 -3.62 -12.32 -9.10
N TYR A 254 -4.48 -11.32 -9.17
CA TYR A 254 -4.17 -9.96 -8.73
C TYR A 254 -5.36 -9.29 -8.03
N ILE A 255 -5.03 -8.22 -7.29
CA ILE A 255 -5.98 -7.22 -6.80
C ILE A 255 -5.63 -5.90 -7.49
N ASN A 256 -6.61 -5.24 -8.11
CA ASN A 256 -6.46 -3.88 -8.62
C ASN A 256 -6.80 -2.87 -7.52
N LEU A 257 -5.82 -2.05 -7.12
CA LEU A 257 -5.93 -1.10 -6.02
C LEU A 257 -6.56 0.24 -6.40
N SER A 258 -6.96 0.41 -7.66
CA SER A 258 -7.77 1.55 -8.10
C SER A 258 -9.13 1.55 -7.38
N PRO A 259 -9.67 2.71 -6.97
CA PRO A 259 -9.13 4.06 -7.15
C PRO A 259 -8.29 4.56 -5.96
N LEU A 260 -7.96 3.68 -5.00
CA LEU A 260 -7.35 4.07 -3.73
C LEU A 260 -5.82 4.23 -3.80
N VAL A 261 -5.17 3.49 -4.68
CA VAL A 261 -3.76 3.64 -5.03
C VAL A 261 -3.66 3.78 -6.54
N ILE A 262 -3.09 4.90 -6.99
CA ILE A 262 -2.96 5.22 -8.41
C ILE A 262 -1.51 5.54 -8.74
N ASP A 263 -1.15 5.35 -10.00
CA ASP A 263 0.13 5.76 -10.56
C ASP A 263 -0.11 6.80 -11.67
N THR A 264 0.66 7.88 -11.62
CA THR A 264 0.61 8.97 -12.60
C THR A 264 1.78 8.93 -13.56
N SER A 265 2.69 7.96 -13.42
CA SER A 265 3.91 7.85 -14.23
C SER A 265 3.63 7.57 -15.71
N SER A 266 2.48 6.94 -15.99
CA SER A 266 1.96 6.66 -17.34
C SER A 266 1.25 7.85 -17.99
N GLU A 267 0.96 8.92 -17.25
CA GLU A 267 0.24 10.07 -17.79
C GLU A 267 1.12 10.84 -18.79
N THR A 268 0.52 11.20 -19.93
CA THR A 268 1.18 12.02 -20.95
C THR A 268 0.95 13.49 -20.64
N ILE A 269 2.04 14.21 -20.36
CA ILE A 269 2.04 15.64 -20.02
C ILE A 269 2.30 16.45 -21.31
N ASP A 270 1.25 16.68 -22.08
CA ASP A 270 1.27 17.34 -23.39
C ASP A 270 0.50 18.67 -23.43
N THR A 271 -0.24 18.96 -22.36
CA THR A 271 -1.11 20.14 -22.23
C THR A 271 -0.71 20.96 -21.00
N LYS A 272 -0.93 22.28 -21.05
CA LYS A 272 -0.58 23.19 -19.95
C LYS A 272 -1.25 22.80 -18.62
N GLU A 273 -2.48 22.31 -18.68
CA GLU A 273 -3.26 21.86 -17.52
C GLU A 273 -2.62 20.65 -16.81
N LYS A 274 -1.74 19.90 -17.49
CA LYS A 274 -1.06 18.72 -16.93
C LYS A 274 0.35 19.00 -16.43
N PHE A 275 0.89 20.21 -16.61
CA PHE A 275 2.27 20.54 -16.22
C PHE A 275 2.52 20.44 -14.71
N ASP A 276 1.47 20.58 -13.92
CA ASP A 276 1.52 20.44 -12.47
C ASP A 276 1.42 18.97 -12.00
N ILE A 277 1.09 18.03 -12.89
CA ILE A 277 1.04 16.61 -12.55
C ILE A 277 2.46 16.12 -12.31
N ARG A 278 2.71 15.66 -11.08
CA ARG A 278 3.97 15.02 -10.69
C ARG A 278 3.85 13.53 -10.88
N LYS A 279 4.86 12.90 -11.49
CA LYS A 279 4.95 11.44 -11.63
C LYS A 279 5.29 10.81 -10.28
N ASP A 280 4.31 10.14 -9.69
CA ASP A 280 4.42 9.46 -8.41
C ASP A 280 3.31 8.41 -8.25
N ILE A 281 3.49 7.56 -7.25
CA ILE A 281 2.40 6.75 -6.69
C ILE A 281 1.65 7.61 -5.68
N PHE A 282 0.34 7.60 -5.80
CA PHE A 282 -0.57 8.42 -5.01
C PHE A 282 -1.55 7.53 -4.27
N MET A 283 -1.83 7.89 -3.02
CA MET A 283 -2.81 7.20 -2.18
C MET A 283 -3.95 8.13 -1.83
N TYR A 284 -5.18 7.64 -1.93
CA TYR A 284 -6.39 8.38 -1.60
C TYR A 284 -6.33 8.93 -0.15
N THR A 285 -6.83 10.14 0.05
CA THR A 285 -6.82 10.82 1.36
C THR A 285 -8.21 11.28 1.78
N LYS A 286 -8.95 11.92 0.89
CA LYS A 286 -10.29 12.42 1.18
C LYS A 286 -11.08 12.70 -0.08
N TYR A 287 -12.39 12.67 0.08
CA TYR A 287 -13.34 13.10 -0.93
C TYR A 287 -13.85 14.50 -0.59
N LYS A 288 -13.90 15.35 -1.60
CA LYS A 288 -14.75 16.54 -1.65
C LYS A 288 -15.77 16.30 -2.77
N PRO A 289 -16.96 16.92 -2.77
CA PRO A 289 -17.95 16.69 -3.83
C PRO A 289 -17.34 16.77 -5.25
N GLY A 290 -17.34 15.64 -5.96
CA GLY A 290 -16.74 15.49 -7.30
C GLY A 290 -15.21 15.56 -7.39
N HIS A 291 -14.49 15.50 -6.27
CA HIS A 291 -13.04 15.65 -6.20
C HIS A 291 -12.38 14.66 -5.21
N LEU A 292 -11.76 13.62 -5.77
CA LEU A 292 -10.82 12.73 -5.08
C LEU A 292 -9.48 13.40 -4.84
N MET A 293 -9.08 13.50 -3.57
CA MET A 293 -7.79 14.03 -3.19
C MET A 293 -6.82 12.90 -2.85
N TYR A 294 -5.60 13.05 -3.32
CA TYR A 294 -4.52 12.09 -3.12
C TYR A 294 -3.30 12.73 -2.47
N LEU A 295 -2.47 11.90 -1.85
CA LEU A 295 -1.16 12.29 -1.35
C LEU A 295 -0.10 11.39 -1.99
N GLY A 296 0.91 12.03 -2.58
CA GLY A 296 2.04 11.34 -3.19
C GLY A 296 2.89 10.62 -2.15
N THR A 297 3.55 9.55 -2.57
CA THR A 297 4.52 8.84 -1.75
C THR A 297 5.86 9.61 -1.68
N LYS A 298 6.27 10.24 -2.79
CA LYS A 298 7.41 11.16 -2.90
C LYS A 298 6.98 12.62 -2.83
N VAL A 299 5.88 12.97 -3.49
CA VAL A 299 5.38 14.34 -3.60
C VAL A 299 4.65 14.74 -2.32
N THR A 300 5.20 15.71 -1.61
CA THR A 300 4.64 16.22 -0.35
C THR A 300 3.64 17.36 -0.56
N GLU A 301 3.66 17.99 -1.73
CA GLU A 301 2.73 19.05 -2.10
C GLU A 301 1.36 18.48 -2.49
N LYS A 302 0.30 19.26 -2.27
CA LYS A 302 -1.04 18.90 -2.72
C LYS A 302 -1.12 19.16 -4.23
N VAL A 303 -1.25 18.08 -5.00
CA VAL A 303 -1.41 18.14 -6.45
C VAL A 303 -2.88 17.97 -6.80
N ASP A 304 -3.38 18.79 -7.73
CA ASP A 304 -4.69 18.58 -8.33
C ASP A 304 -4.57 17.55 -9.45
N LEU A 305 -5.20 16.39 -9.26
CA LEU A 305 -5.13 15.29 -10.20
C LEU A 305 -6.37 15.20 -11.11
N ARG A 306 -7.24 16.22 -11.11
CA ARG A 306 -8.42 16.26 -12.00
C ARG A 306 -8.07 16.30 -13.48
N ALA A 307 -6.85 16.74 -13.81
CA ALA A 307 -6.34 16.77 -15.18
C ALA A 307 -5.83 15.40 -15.67
N LEU A 308 -5.89 14.34 -14.84
CA LEU A 308 -5.57 12.98 -15.28
C LEU A 308 -6.53 12.49 -16.37
N SER A 309 -6.01 11.80 -17.37
CA SER A 309 -6.79 11.29 -18.50
C SER A 309 -7.91 10.33 -18.08
N ASN A 310 -7.70 9.59 -16.99
CA ASN A 310 -8.66 8.63 -16.44
C ASN A 310 -9.40 9.12 -15.19
N TYR A 311 -9.34 10.41 -14.86
CA TYR A 311 -9.89 10.92 -13.60
C TYR A 311 -11.38 10.59 -13.40
N ASN A 312 -12.17 10.70 -14.47
CA ASN A 312 -13.60 10.38 -14.41
C ASN A 312 -13.85 8.90 -14.09
N ILE A 313 -12.99 7.99 -14.56
CA ILE A 313 -13.06 6.56 -14.24
C ILE A 313 -12.77 6.35 -12.76
N LEU A 314 -11.71 6.98 -12.24
CA LEU A 314 -11.37 6.91 -10.81
C LEU A 314 -12.52 7.41 -9.91
N LEU A 315 -13.16 8.51 -10.32
CA LEU A 315 -14.30 9.07 -9.60
C LEU A 315 -15.51 8.13 -9.62
N GLU A 316 -15.84 7.53 -10.76
CA GLU A 316 -16.92 6.56 -10.86
C GLU A 316 -16.64 5.27 -10.07
N GLU A 317 -15.42 4.74 -10.14
CA GLU A 317 -14.99 3.60 -9.31
C GLU A 317 -15.12 3.90 -7.81
N TYR A 318 -14.76 5.12 -7.39
CA TYR A 318 -14.91 5.53 -6.00
C TYR A 318 -16.38 5.60 -5.56
N LYS A 319 -17.26 6.14 -6.41
CA LYS A 319 -18.71 6.14 -6.14
C LYS A 319 -19.26 4.72 -6.02
N LEU A 320 -18.84 3.81 -6.91
CA LEU A 320 -19.23 2.41 -6.85
C LEU A 320 -18.74 1.71 -5.58
N LEU A 321 -17.52 2.01 -5.13
CA LEU A 321 -16.99 1.54 -3.85
C LEU A 321 -17.85 2.05 -2.69
N MET A 322 -18.15 3.34 -2.65
CA MET A 322 -18.97 3.95 -1.60
C MET A 322 -20.38 3.39 -1.56
N LYS A 323 -20.98 3.13 -2.73
CA LYS A 323 -22.28 2.46 -2.85
C LYS A 323 -22.24 1.02 -2.36
N ALA A 324 -21.22 0.25 -2.75
CA ALA A 324 -21.11 -1.16 -2.41
C ALA A 324 -20.84 -1.38 -0.91
N ILE A 325 -19.94 -0.59 -0.32
CA ILE A 325 -19.53 -0.76 1.09
C ILE A 325 -20.38 0.07 2.04
N GLY A 326 -20.63 1.34 1.70
CA GLY A 326 -21.36 2.28 2.54
C GLY A 326 -22.87 2.30 2.30
N GLY A 327 -23.36 1.73 1.19
CA GLY A 327 -24.78 1.74 0.84
C GLY A 327 -25.31 3.11 0.40
N ILE A 328 -24.42 4.05 0.03
CA ILE A 328 -24.80 5.42 -0.34
C ILE A 328 -24.31 5.79 -1.74
N ASP A 329 -25.10 6.62 -2.43
CA ASP A 329 -24.68 7.30 -3.66
C ASP A 329 -24.16 8.70 -3.29
N ILE A 330 -22.96 9.07 -3.79
CA ILE A 330 -22.19 10.26 -3.40
C ILE A 330 -21.74 11.14 -4.58
#